data_AF-A0A843H8N9-F1
#
_entry.id   AF-A0A843H8N9-F1
#
_cell.length_a   1.000
_cell.length_b   1.000
_cell.length_c   1.000
_cell.angle_alpha   90.00
_cell.angle_beta   90.00
_cell.angle_gamma   90.00
#
_symmetry.space_group_name_H-M   'P 1'
#
loop_
_entity.id
_entity.type
_entity.pdbx_description
1 polymer ?
#
loop_
_entity_poly.entity_id
_entity_poly.type
_entity_poly.pdbx_seq_one_letter_code
_entity_poly.pdbx_strand_id
1 'polypeptide(L)'
;STIEYVCERTGKTKDQLNILKSDKDSVYEKEFLFNVDDMEAQIACPNDVDNVKPLSQVAGTHIDQGFIGSCTNGRLSDLAQAAAVLEGKQVHDDVRLIIIPASKEIYQKAMDLGYIKTFLDAGAMVSNPGCGPCLGGHMGVLSEGETSISSTNRNFKGRMGDPNSSVYLANAGVVAASAISGFIENPDNL
;
A
#
# COMPACT_ATOMS: atom_id res chain seq x y z
N SER A 1 20.29 -3.07 2.07
CA SER A 1 20.30 -4.55 1.92
C SER A 1 19.76 -5.25 3.17
N THR A 2 19.45 -6.55 3.14
CA THR A 2 18.98 -7.31 4.34
C THR A 2 19.95 -7.20 5.50
N ILE A 3 21.26 -7.30 5.21
CA ILE A 3 22.32 -7.24 6.22
C ILE A 3 22.35 -5.85 6.85
N GLU A 4 22.41 -4.78 6.05
CA GLU A 4 22.39 -3.41 6.56
C GLU A 4 21.18 -3.14 7.45
N TYR A 5 19.98 -3.54 7.01
CA TYR A 5 18.76 -3.35 7.77
C TYR A 5 18.84 -4.05 9.14
N VAL A 6 19.27 -5.32 9.18
CA VAL A 6 19.40 -6.07 10.44
C VAL A 6 20.47 -5.48 11.35
N CYS A 7 21.62 -5.07 10.79
CA CYS A 7 22.68 -4.42 11.55
C CYS A 7 22.19 -3.10 12.18
N GLU A 8 21.54 -2.24 11.40
CA GLU A 8 20.96 -0.97 11.87
C GLU A 8 19.94 -1.21 12.99
N ARG A 9 19.10 -2.24 12.85
CA ARG A 9 18.07 -2.57 13.84
C ARG A 9 18.59 -3.17 15.14
N THR A 10 19.66 -3.95 15.07
CA THR A 10 20.14 -4.75 16.22
C THR A 10 21.41 -4.20 16.85
N GLY A 11 22.07 -3.23 16.20
CA GLY A 11 23.39 -2.74 16.59
C GLY A 11 24.53 -3.75 16.35
N LYS A 12 24.23 -4.92 15.77
CA LYS A 12 25.23 -5.93 15.44
C LYS A 12 25.99 -5.52 14.18
N THR A 13 27.27 -5.87 14.11
CA THR A 13 28.04 -5.84 12.87
C THR A 13 27.78 -7.09 12.04
N LYS A 14 28.13 -7.04 10.75
CA LYS A 14 27.94 -8.16 9.82
C LYS A 14 28.60 -9.45 10.32
N ASP A 15 29.77 -9.36 10.93
CA ASP A 15 30.54 -10.53 11.41
C ASP A 15 29.90 -11.19 12.64
N GLN A 16 28.97 -10.50 13.31
CA GLN A 16 28.18 -11.04 14.42
C GLN A 16 26.89 -11.74 13.95
N LEU A 17 26.61 -11.73 12.64
CA LEU A 17 25.44 -12.39 12.06
C LEU A 17 25.82 -13.76 11.51
N ASN A 18 25.06 -14.79 11.89
CA ASN A 18 25.14 -16.10 11.25
C ASN A 18 24.32 -16.08 9.95
N ILE A 19 24.96 -15.79 8.82
CA ILE A 19 24.29 -15.66 7.52
C ILE A 19 24.19 -17.03 6.86
N LEU A 20 22.97 -17.54 6.75
CA LEU A 20 22.67 -18.77 6.04
C LEU A 20 22.23 -18.46 4.60
N LYS A 21 22.66 -19.28 3.65
CA LYS A 21 22.26 -19.26 2.24
C LYS A 21 21.96 -20.68 1.80
N SER A 22 21.13 -20.83 0.77
CA SER A 22 20.95 -22.13 0.11
C SER A 22 22.26 -22.63 -0.47
N ASP A 23 22.42 -23.95 -0.49
CA ASP A 23 23.53 -24.61 -1.15
C ASP A 23 23.47 -24.36 -2.67
N LYS A 24 24.63 -24.37 -3.35
CA LYS A 24 24.69 -24.06 -4.79
C LYS A 24 24.05 -25.13 -5.67
N ASP A 25 23.91 -26.34 -5.16
CA ASP A 25 23.37 -27.53 -5.80
C ASP A 25 21.99 -27.92 -5.27
N SER A 26 21.29 -26.99 -4.60
CA SER A 26 19.93 -27.20 -4.14
C SER A 26 18.98 -27.47 -5.31
N VAL A 27 18.17 -28.54 -5.19
CA VAL A 27 17.17 -28.93 -6.18
C VAL A 27 15.81 -28.38 -5.77
N TYR A 28 15.14 -27.68 -6.68
CA TYR A 28 13.80 -27.14 -6.49
C TYR A 28 12.75 -28.04 -7.16
N GLU A 29 11.57 -28.19 -6.55
CA GLU A 29 10.46 -28.93 -7.18
C GLU A 29 10.00 -28.25 -8.48
N LYS A 30 9.96 -26.91 -8.47
CA LYS A 30 9.57 -26.05 -9.58
C LYS A 30 10.34 -24.74 -9.54
N GLU A 31 10.70 -24.23 -10.71
CA GLU A 31 11.32 -22.93 -10.89
C GLU A 31 10.43 -22.07 -11.79
N PHE A 32 10.21 -20.82 -11.39
CA PHE A 32 9.43 -19.84 -12.14
C PHE A 32 10.30 -18.62 -12.42
N LEU A 33 10.35 -18.20 -13.68
CA LEU A 33 11.06 -17.00 -14.09
C LEU A 33 10.04 -15.94 -14.52
N PHE A 34 10.16 -14.75 -13.95
CA PHE A 34 9.27 -13.62 -14.22
C PHE A 34 10.09 -12.48 -14.83
N ASN A 35 9.69 -12.00 -16.01
CA ASN A 35 10.17 -10.73 -16.55
C ASN A 35 9.27 -9.61 -16.02
N VAL A 36 9.89 -8.56 -15.46
CA VAL A 36 9.18 -7.43 -14.85
C VAL A 36 9.49 -6.08 -15.53
N ASP A 37 10.28 -6.08 -16.62
CA ASP A 37 10.73 -4.84 -17.28
C ASP A 37 9.56 -4.01 -17.82
N ASP A 38 8.57 -4.67 -18.44
CA ASP A 38 7.37 -4.03 -19.02
C ASP A 38 6.09 -4.35 -18.21
N MET A 39 6.23 -4.71 -16.94
CA MET A 39 5.09 -5.10 -16.10
C MET A 39 4.33 -3.87 -15.58
N GLU A 40 3.07 -3.73 -16.02
CA GLU A 40 2.15 -2.73 -15.46
C GLU A 40 1.96 -2.92 -13.94
N ALA A 41 1.50 -1.89 -13.27
CA ALA A 41 1.00 -2.03 -11.91
C ALA A 41 -0.10 -3.12 -11.87
N GLN A 42 0.01 -4.02 -10.90
CA GLN A 42 -0.89 -5.15 -10.74
C GLN A 42 -1.93 -4.83 -9.66
N ILE A 43 -3.20 -5.13 -9.95
CA ILE A 43 -4.34 -4.85 -9.08
C ILE A 43 -5.02 -6.17 -8.71
N ALA A 44 -5.02 -6.53 -7.43
CA ALA A 44 -5.81 -7.67 -6.96
C ALA A 44 -7.27 -7.24 -6.81
N CYS A 45 -8.15 -7.82 -7.62
CA CYS A 45 -9.56 -7.47 -7.70
C CYS A 45 -10.38 -8.23 -6.64
N PRO A 46 -11.48 -7.65 -6.14
CA PRO A 46 -12.38 -8.33 -5.20
C PRO A 46 -12.86 -9.69 -5.73
N ASN A 47 -13.10 -10.71 -4.91
CA ASN A 47 -12.82 -10.85 -3.47
C ASN A 47 -11.76 -11.92 -3.20
N ASP A 48 -10.80 -12.06 -4.12
CA ASP A 48 -9.71 -13.03 -4.05
C ASP A 48 -8.38 -12.33 -4.34
N VAL A 49 -7.37 -12.61 -3.52
CA VAL A 49 -6.03 -12.04 -3.70
C VAL A 49 -5.35 -12.55 -4.96
N ASP A 50 -5.75 -13.73 -5.45
CA ASP A 50 -5.21 -14.34 -6.65
C ASP A 50 -5.89 -13.82 -7.94
N ASN A 51 -6.98 -13.05 -7.82
CA ASN A 51 -7.66 -12.41 -8.95
C ASN A 51 -6.94 -11.12 -9.38
N VAL A 52 -5.72 -11.26 -9.89
CA VAL A 52 -4.85 -10.14 -10.26
C VAL A 52 -5.04 -9.74 -11.72
N LYS A 53 -5.18 -8.45 -11.98
CA LYS A 53 -5.25 -7.87 -13.32
C LYS A 53 -4.24 -6.73 -13.49
N PRO A 54 -3.70 -6.51 -14.70
CA PRO A 54 -3.02 -5.27 -15.03
C PRO A 54 -3.93 -4.07 -14.78
N LEU A 55 -3.36 -2.95 -14.33
CA LEU A 55 -4.09 -1.72 -14.01
C LEU A 55 -4.97 -1.28 -15.19
N SER A 56 -4.48 -1.33 -16.42
CA SER A 56 -5.23 -0.95 -17.62
C SER A 56 -6.59 -1.64 -17.78
N GLN A 57 -6.78 -2.85 -17.24
CA GLN A 57 -8.04 -3.59 -17.34
C GLN A 57 -9.10 -3.15 -16.32
N VAL A 58 -8.71 -2.43 -15.28
CA VAL A 58 -9.59 -1.99 -14.18
C VAL A 58 -9.60 -0.48 -13.99
N ALA A 59 -8.83 0.24 -14.81
CA ALA A 59 -8.81 1.69 -14.85
C ALA A 59 -10.23 2.25 -15.05
N GLY A 60 -10.54 3.36 -14.37
CA GLY A 60 -11.88 3.98 -14.40
C GLY A 60 -12.90 3.33 -13.47
N THR A 61 -12.54 2.30 -12.71
CA THR A 61 -13.41 1.76 -11.64
C THR A 61 -13.54 2.79 -10.52
N HIS A 62 -14.76 3.24 -10.22
CA HIS A 62 -15.04 4.18 -9.14
C HIS A 62 -14.51 3.70 -7.78
N ILE A 63 -14.02 4.63 -6.95
CA ILE A 63 -13.65 4.38 -5.56
C ILE A 63 -14.30 5.40 -4.63
N ASP A 64 -14.61 4.97 -3.41
CA ASP A 64 -15.11 5.80 -2.32
C ASP A 64 -14.01 6.04 -1.26
N GLN A 65 -13.03 5.13 -1.18
CA GLN A 65 -11.96 5.16 -0.19
C GLN A 65 -10.60 4.70 -0.74
N GLY A 66 -9.58 5.53 -0.55
CA GLY A 66 -8.18 5.13 -0.66
C GLY A 66 -7.61 4.78 0.72
N PHE A 67 -6.88 3.67 0.84
CA PHE A 67 -6.17 3.33 2.07
C PHE A 67 -4.69 3.01 1.82
N ILE A 68 -3.80 3.80 2.44
CA ILE A 68 -2.35 3.61 2.38
C ILE A 68 -1.83 3.32 3.78
N GLY A 69 -1.36 2.11 4.03
CA GLY A 69 -0.80 1.75 5.32
C GLY A 69 -0.94 0.27 5.63
N SER A 70 -0.83 -0.08 6.92
CA SER A 70 -0.74 -1.45 7.46
C SER A 70 0.69 -2.01 7.57
N CYS A 71 0.79 -3.23 8.09
CA CYS A 71 2.04 -3.97 8.26
C CYS A 71 2.75 -4.29 6.94
N THR A 72 2.05 -4.22 5.80
CA THR A 72 2.60 -4.54 4.48
C THR A 72 3.15 -3.30 3.78
N ASN A 73 2.38 -2.21 3.71
CA ASN A 73 2.69 -1.05 2.87
C ASN A 73 2.46 0.29 3.57
N GLY A 74 2.99 0.42 4.79
CA GLY A 74 3.08 1.67 5.55
C GLY A 74 4.52 2.07 5.87
N ARG A 75 5.53 1.54 5.16
CA ARG A 75 6.95 1.86 5.38
C ARG A 75 7.28 3.21 4.78
N LEU A 76 8.46 3.74 5.10
CA LEU A 76 8.88 5.06 4.63
C LEU A 76 8.90 5.15 3.09
N SER A 77 9.28 4.08 2.40
CA SER A 77 9.26 4.01 0.93
C SER A 77 7.85 4.06 0.34
N ASP A 78 6.86 3.43 1.00
CA ASP A 78 5.47 3.47 0.56
C ASP A 78 4.90 4.89 0.73
N LEU A 79 5.20 5.53 1.87
CA LEU A 79 4.79 6.91 2.14
C LEU A 79 5.47 7.90 1.18
N ALA A 80 6.74 7.68 0.83
CA ALA A 80 7.44 8.51 -0.15
C ALA A 80 6.78 8.43 -1.54
N GLN A 81 6.39 7.24 -1.99
CA GLN A 81 5.65 7.07 -3.25
C GLN A 81 4.33 7.83 -3.23
N ALA A 82 3.54 7.68 -2.16
CA ALA A 82 2.28 8.39 -2.02
C ALA A 82 2.49 9.93 -1.99
N ALA A 83 3.52 10.40 -1.26
CA ALA A 83 3.80 11.82 -1.12
C ALA A 83 4.18 12.45 -2.45
N ALA A 84 5.01 11.76 -3.25
CA ALA A 84 5.39 12.23 -4.58
C ALA A 84 4.18 12.39 -5.52
N VAL A 85 3.18 11.50 -5.41
CA VAL A 85 1.95 11.59 -6.21
C VAL A 85 1.03 12.72 -5.70
N LEU A 86 0.92 12.90 -4.39
CA LEU A 86 0.01 13.86 -3.75
C LEU A 86 0.55 15.30 -3.71
N GLU A 87 1.84 15.51 -3.91
CA GLU A 87 2.46 16.83 -3.79
C GLU A 87 1.83 17.85 -4.75
N GLY A 88 1.29 18.93 -4.18
CA GLY A 88 0.62 20.00 -4.94
C GLY A 88 -0.75 19.63 -5.50
N LYS A 89 -1.29 18.45 -5.19
CA LYS A 89 -2.60 17.97 -5.66
C LYS A 89 -3.60 17.89 -4.50
N GLN A 90 -4.86 17.61 -4.80
CA GLN A 90 -5.94 17.43 -3.83
C GLN A 90 -6.62 16.09 -4.07
N VAL A 91 -7.01 15.41 -2.99
CA VAL A 91 -7.88 14.23 -3.04
C VAL A 91 -9.25 14.65 -3.57
N HIS A 92 -9.89 13.78 -4.36
CA HIS A 92 -11.23 14.02 -4.91
C HIS A 92 -12.25 14.25 -3.78
N ASP A 93 -13.17 15.20 -3.95
CA ASP A 93 -14.11 15.61 -2.89
C ASP A 93 -14.98 14.46 -2.35
N ASP A 94 -15.31 13.50 -3.22
CA ASP A 94 -16.10 12.31 -2.86
C ASP A 94 -15.26 11.11 -2.36
N VAL A 95 -13.93 11.23 -2.32
CA VAL A 95 -13.04 10.15 -1.87
C VAL A 95 -12.41 10.48 -0.54
N ARG A 96 -12.43 9.51 0.38
CA ARG A 96 -11.63 9.59 1.61
C ARG A 96 -10.31 8.86 1.46
N LEU A 97 -9.20 9.59 1.53
CA LEU A 97 -7.86 9.00 1.59
C LEU A 97 -7.40 8.89 3.03
N ILE A 98 -7.11 7.67 3.48
CA ILE A 98 -6.63 7.38 4.84
C ILE A 98 -5.21 6.85 4.76
N ILE A 99 -4.29 7.48 5.51
CA ILE A 99 -2.88 7.12 5.54
C ILE A 99 -2.44 6.76 6.96
N ILE A 100 -1.91 5.54 7.14
CA ILE A 100 -1.45 5.03 8.42
C ILE A 100 -0.01 4.52 8.32
N PRO A 101 0.98 5.30 8.81
CA PRO A 101 2.37 4.84 8.90
C PRO A 101 2.51 3.56 9.73
N ALA A 102 3.38 2.64 9.30
CA ALA A 102 3.47 1.30 9.87
C ALA A 102 4.00 1.25 11.32
N SER A 103 4.70 2.29 11.77
CA SER A 103 5.22 2.37 13.14
C SER A 103 5.44 3.82 13.58
N LYS A 104 5.62 4.04 14.89
CA LYS A 104 5.97 5.36 15.44
C LYS A 104 7.22 5.94 14.80
N GLU A 105 8.24 5.12 14.58
CA GLU A 105 9.50 5.54 13.97
C GLU A 105 9.31 5.96 12.52
N ILE A 106 8.53 5.20 11.74
CA ILE A 106 8.24 5.56 10.35
C ILE A 106 7.41 6.84 10.29
N TYR A 107 6.41 6.97 11.19
CA TYR A 107 5.65 8.21 11.31
C TYR A 107 6.58 9.40 11.56
N GLN A 108 7.48 9.31 12.54
CA GLN A 108 8.41 10.39 12.86
C GLN A 108 9.29 10.74 11.67
N LYS A 109 9.90 9.74 11.01
CA LYS A 109 10.71 9.95 9.80
C LYS A 109 9.92 10.62 8.68
N ALA A 110 8.68 10.19 8.45
CA ALA A 110 7.80 10.78 7.44
C ALA A 110 7.40 12.23 7.79
N MET A 111 7.29 12.55 9.08
CA MET A 111 7.05 13.91 9.56
C MET A 111 8.27 14.80 9.31
N ASP A 112 9.46 14.32 9.67
CA ASP A 112 10.73 15.05 9.49
C ASP A 112 11.03 15.31 8.02
N LEU A 113 10.63 14.39 7.12
CA LEU A 113 10.74 14.52 5.67
C LEU A 113 9.59 15.33 5.03
N GLY A 114 8.61 15.78 5.79
CA GLY A 114 7.49 16.59 5.30
C GLY A 114 6.34 15.82 4.66
N TYR A 115 6.43 14.49 4.50
CA TYR A 115 5.38 13.67 3.87
C TYR A 115 4.03 13.79 4.58
N ILE A 116 4.05 13.85 5.92
CA ILE A 116 2.82 14.04 6.70
C ILE A 116 2.14 15.36 6.35
N LYS A 117 2.92 16.43 6.16
CA LYS A 117 2.39 17.72 5.74
C LYS A 117 1.80 17.62 4.33
N THR A 118 2.50 16.99 3.38
CA THR A 118 2.00 16.75 2.02
C THR A 118 0.66 16.03 2.02
N PHE A 119 0.50 15.00 2.85
CA PHE A 119 -0.75 14.25 2.97
C PHE A 119 -1.89 15.14 3.47
N LEU A 120 -1.64 15.92 4.53
CA LEU A 120 -2.65 16.82 5.10
C LEU A 120 -3.01 17.94 4.12
N ASP A 121 -2.02 18.52 3.44
CA ASP A 121 -2.23 19.57 2.44
C ASP A 121 -3.10 19.05 1.29
N ALA A 122 -2.95 17.77 0.90
CA ALA A 122 -3.76 17.13 -0.14
C ALA A 122 -5.18 16.72 0.33
N GLY A 123 -5.53 16.94 1.59
CA GLY A 123 -6.83 16.56 2.16
C GLY A 123 -6.92 15.12 2.67
N ALA A 124 -5.80 14.40 2.77
CA ALA A 124 -5.79 13.05 3.32
C ALA A 124 -5.88 13.06 4.86
N MET A 125 -6.51 12.03 5.42
CA MET A 125 -6.55 11.78 6.86
C MET A 125 -5.39 10.91 7.28
N VAL A 126 -4.50 11.45 8.13
CA VAL A 126 -3.39 10.69 8.70
C VAL A 126 -3.73 10.22 10.10
N SER A 127 -3.56 8.92 10.39
CA SER A 127 -3.83 8.33 11.71
C SER A 127 -2.57 7.78 12.36
N ASN A 128 -2.65 7.56 13.68
CA ASN A 128 -1.56 6.96 14.44
C ASN A 128 -1.26 5.53 13.95
N PRO A 129 -0.01 5.06 14.11
CA PRO A 129 0.36 3.72 13.65
C PRO A 129 -0.54 2.63 14.22
N GLY A 130 -1.03 1.76 13.33
CA GLY A 130 -2.02 0.73 13.65
C GLY A 130 -2.40 -0.11 12.43
N CYS A 131 -3.42 -0.96 12.60
CA CYS A 131 -3.88 -1.91 11.58
C CYS A 131 -5.26 -1.58 11.01
N GLY A 132 -5.82 -0.39 11.19
CA GLY A 132 -7.14 -0.04 10.68
C GLY A 132 -7.09 0.29 9.19
N PRO A 133 -8.04 -0.12 8.35
CA PRO A 133 -9.23 -0.94 8.63
C PRO A 133 -9.01 -2.44 8.32
N CYS A 134 -7.80 -2.99 8.48
CA CYS A 134 -7.45 -4.35 8.00
C CYS A 134 -8.34 -5.49 8.52
N LEU A 135 -9.11 -5.27 9.59
CA LEU A 135 -10.07 -6.23 10.17
C LEU A 135 -11.48 -5.62 10.32
N GLY A 136 -11.77 -4.52 9.62
CA GLY A 136 -13.04 -3.78 9.74
C GLY A 136 -13.27 -3.15 11.11
N GLY A 137 -12.23 -3.01 11.94
CA GLY A 137 -12.39 -2.66 13.36
C GLY A 137 -12.18 -1.19 13.72
N HIS A 138 -11.53 -0.38 12.87
CA HIS A 138 -11.32 1.05 13.12
C HIS A 138 -10.86 1.78 11.85
N MET A 139 -11.16 3.08 11.79
CA MET A 139 -10.67 4.05 10.78
C MET A 139 -10.80 3.59 9.33
N GLY A 140 -11.87 4.00 8.65
CA GLY A 140 -12.12 3.64 7.25
C GLY A 140 -12.87 2.32 7.07
N VAL A 141 -13.81 2.03 7.99
CA VAL A 141 -14.72 0.89 7.84
C VAL A 141 -15.62 1.15 6.64
N LEU A 142 -15.70 0.17 5.73
CA LEU A 142 -16.53 0.27 4.53
C LEU A 142 -18.00 0.00 4.84
N SER A 143 -18.86 0.80 4.24
CA SER A 143 -20.31 0.65 4.23
C SER A 143 -20.76 -0.22 3.05
N GLU A 144 -22.04 -0.59 3.03
CA GLU A 144 -22.63 -1.33 1.93
C GLU A 144 -22.44 -0.61 0.58
N GLY A 145 -21.96 -1.34 -0.42
CA GLY A 145 -21.76 -0.84 -1.78
C GLY A 145 -20.49 -0.01 -2.00
N GLU A 146 -19.78 0.38 -0.94
CA GLU A 146 -18.54 1.16 -1.09
C GLU A 146 -17.40 0.33 -1.70
N THR A 147 -16.60 0.99 -2.51
CA THR A 147 -15.41 0.45 -3.14
C THR A 147 -14.16 1.13 -2.60
N SER A 148 -13.20 0.34 -2.12
CA SER A 148 -11.91 0.84 -1.67
C SER A 148 -10.78 0.31 -2.52
N ILE A 149 -9.77 1.15 -2.76
CA ILE A 149 -8.45 0.72 -3.21
C ILE A 149 -7.45 0.85 -2.06
N SER A 150 -6.71 -0.21 -1.80
CA SER A 150 -5.95 -0.38 -0.56
C SER A 150 -4.55 -0.90 -0.79
N SER A 151 -3.57 -0.43 -0.02
CA SER A 151 -2.22 -1.01 0.04
C SER A 151 -2.07 -2.14 1.05
N THR A 152 -3.17 -2.71 1.56
CA THR A 152 -3.11 -3.93 2.37
C THR A 152 -2.86 -5.17 1.51
N ASN A 153 -2.86 -6.36 2.12
CA ASN A 153 -2.63 -7.63 1.44
C ASN A 153 -3.83 -8.57 1.39
N ARG A 154 -5.03 -8.12 1.79
CA ARG A 154 -6.22 -8.97 1.86
C ARG A 154 -7.47 -8.20 1.45
N ASN A 155 -8.26 -8.80 0.57
CA ASN A 155 -9.49 -8.24 0.02
C ASN A 155 -10.70 -9.20 0.07
N PHE A 156 -10.68 -10.18 0.98
CA PHE A 156 -11.82 -11.09 1.13
C PHE A 156 -13.12 -10.35 1.46
N LYS A 157 -14.26 -10.97 1.16
CA LYS A 157 -15.58 -10.41 1.45
C LYS A 157 -15.70 -9.98 2.92
N GLY A 158 -16.12 -8.73 3.18
CA GLY A 158 -16.29 -8.18 4.53
C GLY A 158 -14.98 -7.89 5.27
N ARG A 159 -13.83 -7.86 4.58
CA ARG A 159 -12.52 -7.71 5.22
C ARG A 159 -12.32 -6.35 5.90
N MET A 160 -12.86 -5.28 5.30
CA MET A 160 -12.71 -3.90 5.77
C MET A 160 -14.01 -3.30 6.31
N GLY A 161 -15.07 -4.10 6.48
CA GLY A 161 -16.38 -3.60 6.89
C GLY A 161 -17.49 -4.47 6.32
N ASP A 162 -18.45 -3.83 5.66
CA ASP A 162 -19.64 -4.48 5.14
C ASP A 162 -19.31 -5.59 4.11
N PRO A 163 -19.97 -6.76 4.15
CA PRO A 163 -19.75 -7.84 3.17
C PRO A 163 -20.11 -7.48 1.72
N ASN A 164 -20.93 -6.45 1.49
CA ASN A 164 -21.28 -5.95 0.17
C ASN A 164 -20.35 -4.81 -0.32
N SER A 165 -19.31 -4.48 0.45
CA SER A 165 -18.23 -3.61 -0.01
C SER A 165 -17.23 -4.35 -0.90
N SER A 166 -16.47 -3.59 -1.70
CA SER A 166 -15.44 -4.11 -2.60
C SER A 166 -14.06 -3.57 -2.23
N VAL A 167 -13.03 -4.42 -2.24
CA VAL A 167 -11.64 -4.01 -1.95
C VAL A 167 -10.71 -4.42 -3.09
N TYR A 168 -10.08 -3.45 -3.71
CA TYR A 168 -8.96 -3.63 -4.65
C TYR A 168 -7.64 -3.46 -3.90
N LEU A 169 -6.63 -4.28 -4.23
CA LEU A 169 -5.29 -4.14 -3.67
C LEU A 169 -4.32 -3.59 -4.70
N ALA A 170 -3.53 -2.59 -4.31
CA ALA A 170 -2.55 -1.94 -5.17
C ALA A 170 -1.36 -1.39 -4.36
N ASN A 171 -0.32 -0.91 -5.04
CA ASN A 171 0.77 -0.19 -4.36
C ASN A 171 0.32 1.21 -3.90
N ALA A 172 1.15 1.86 -3.06
CA ALA A 172 0.82 3.17 -2.49
C ALA A 172 0.67 4.29 -3.53
N GLY A 173 1.49 4.27 -4.59
CA GLY A 173 1.39 5.24 -5.68
C GLY A 173 0.04 5.18 -6.40
N VAL A 174 -0.40 3.98 -6.79
CA VAL A 174 -1.70 3.76 -7.46
C VAL A 174 -2.86 4.15 -6.54
N VAL A 175 -2.81 3.80 -5.25
CA VAL A 175 -3.85 4.23 -4.30
C VAL A 175 -3.92 5.76 -4.22
N ALA A 176 -2.77 6.43 -4.13
CA ALA A 176 -2.71 7.89 -4.08
C ALA A 176 -3.26 8.52 -5.37
N ALA A 177 -2.89 7.98 -6.53
CA ALA A 177 -3.37 8.48 -7.82
C ALA A 177 -4.87 8.28 -8.00
N SER A 178 -5.36 7.14 -7.53
CA SER A 178 -6.78 6.80 -7.59
C SER A 178 -7.60 7.69 -6.66
N ALA A 179 -7.04 8.06 -5.50
CA ALA A 179 -7.69 8.97 -4.56
C ALA A 179 -7.82 10.41 -5.10
N ILE A 180 -6.88 10.85 -5.94
CA ILE A 180 -6.97 12.16 -6.61
C ILE A 180 -8.04 12.15 -7.70
N SER A 181 -8.16 11.06 -8.44
CA SER A 181 -9.04 10.96 -9.61
C SER A 181 -10.49 10.55 -9.31
N GLY A 182 -10.73 9.85 -8.20
CA GLY A 182 -12.06 9.28 -7.88
C GLY A 182 -12.29 7.88 -8.44
N PHE A 183 -11.32 7.34 -9.17
CA PHE A 183 -11.39 6.02 -9.79
C PHE A 183 -10.00 5.38 -9.84
N ILE A 184 -9.91 4.07 -10.13
CA ILE A 184 -8.62 3.39 -10.26
C ILE A 184 -7.83 4.03 -11.42
N GLU A 185 -6.66 4.58 -11.13
CA GLU A 185 -5.85 5.36 -12.07
C GLU A 185 -4.34 5.09 -11.93
N ASN A 186 -3.61 5.19 -13.03
CA ASN A 186 -2.15 5.12 -13.07
C ASN A 186 -1.53 6.45 -12.60
N PRO A 187 -0.57 6.44 -11.66
CA PRO A 187 0.18 7.64 -11.27
C PRO A 187 0.78 8.46 -12.42
N ASP A 188 1.16 7.82 -13.53
CA ASP A 188 1.77 8.49 -14.68
C ASP A 188 0.79 9.37 -15.49
N ASN A 189 -0.51 9.26 -15.21
CA ASN A 189 -1.57 10.02 -15.90
C ASN A 189 -1.95 11.33 -15.17
N LEU A 190 -1.30 11.70 -14.06
CA LEU A 190 -1.64 12.83 -13.19
C LEU A 190 -0.72 14.06 -13.30
#